data_AF-A0A2L0ERZ5-F1
#
_entry.id   AF-A0A2L0ERZ5-F1
#
_cell.length_a   1.000
_cell.length_b   1.000
_cell.length_c   1.000
_cell.angle_alpha   90.00
_cell.angle_beta   90.00
_cell.angle_gamma   90.00
#
_symmetry.space_group_name_H-M   'P 1'
#
loop_
_entity.id
_entity.type
_entity.pdbx_description
1 polymer ?
#
loop_
_entity_poly.entity_id
_entity_poly.type
_entity_poly.pdbx_seq_one_letter_code
_entity_poly.pdbx_strand_id
1 'polypeptide(L)'
;MVTRGAVGSALGWLGAVLFAGVAAAAWSPLGCSAGWEPGPDCGREGAACSEHGDCCSFGCIAGVCACTPAGMACRSDGACCSGARCESGHCRPGCRAADAECTRDADCCDGNTCEAGRCGAPRCNRDREVCDEDADCCEGLTCQQSNDGLSSLGACSSLCAAQGESCSDGACCNGLTCNGATCVLACREREQGCSADEPCCAGLECEEGSCRACADVSTTCSSAGDCCGALDCVDERCACKPLGETCARPDDCCTGGCFDGLCACHQTGGACQRAEDCCFGWACRNGTCEPDECFRSGHVCAVDSDCCGGTCAAGACCSAEGNSCYDEDDCCSGLVCHRESGCGPCGAIGTSCTRGEECCDGACHVSLGQCCGGAQAACDAERPCCSNLECGAGGRCCARIGTCDEDADCCDGFECAAGRCVVEPGGPCGDGFDCPAPMTCVAGRCCQDRLTTCTLDVQCCSGRCHLNQCQ
;
A
#
# COMPACT_ATOMS: atom_id res chain seq x y z
N MET A 1 39.23 46.07 50.91
CA MET A 1 40.27 46.57 51.82
C MET A 1 41.08 45.39 52.31
N VAL A 2 42.40 45.53 52.24
CA VAL A 2 43.44 44.50 52.45
C VAL A 2 43.56 44.11 53.92
N THR A 3 43.77 42.81 54.20
CA THR A 3 44.75 42.22 55.15
C THR A 3 44.56 40.69 55.16
N ARG A 4 45.47 39.87 54.60
CA ARG A 4 46.76 39.33 55.11
C ARG A 4 46.69 38.47 56.38
N GLY A 5 47.31 37.29 56.31
CA GLY A 5 47.87 36.49 57.43
C GLY A 5 47.27 35.09 57.51
N ALA A 6 47.83 34.02 56.93
CA ALA A 6 49.12 33.36 57.16
C ALA A 6 49.22 32.57 58.48
N VAL A 7 49.89 31.41 58.34
CA VAL A 7 50.50 30.55 59.38
C VAL A 7 49.48 29.67 60.12
N GLY A 8 49.58 28.34 60.18
CA GLY A 8 50.69 27.43 59.92
C GLY A 8 50.81 26.45 61.09
N SER A 9 51.53 25.36 60.84
CA SER A 9 52.04 24.38 61.82
C SER A 9 51.07 23.26 62.21
N ALA A 10 51.51 22.03 62.49
CA ALA A 10 52.69 21.24 62.18
C ALA A 10 52.55 19.95 63.03
N LEU A 11 53.03 18.83 62.47
CA LEU A 11 53.76 17.75 63.14
C LEU A 11 53.08 16.94 64.27
N GLY A 12 53.24 15.62 64.18
CA GLY A 12 53.25 14.72 65.35
C GLY A 12 52.81 13.31 64.98
N TRP A 13 53.66 12.49 64.36
CA TRP A 13 54.59 11.55 65.00
C TRP A 13 53.96 10.28 65.59
N LEU A 14 54.47 9.16 65.06
CA LEU A 14 54.74 7.85 65.70
C LEU A 14 53.61 6.88 66.02
N GLY A 15 53.89 5.61 65.67
CA GLY A 15 53.59 4.50 66.57
C GLY A 15 53.04 3.26 65.91
N ALA A 16 53.83 2.58 65.07
CA ALA A 16 53.62 1.17 64.82
C ALA A 16 54.14 0.35 66.01
N VAL A 17 53.40 -0.67 66.46
CA VAL A 17 53.87 -2.05 66.76
C VAL A 17 52.78 -2.80 67.56
N LEU A 18 52.19 -3.80 66.89
CA LEU A 18 51.82 -5.16 67.32
C LEU A 18 51.41 -5.44 68.78
N PHE A 19 50.29 -6.13 68.99
CA PHE A 19 50.27 -7.59 69.24
C PHE A 19 48.84 -8.13 69.42
N ALA A 20 48.73 -9.44 69.14
CA ALA A 20 47.74 -10.41 69.64
C ALA A 20 46.34 -10.43 69.01
N GLY A 21 46.09 -11.50 68.24
CA GLY A 21 44.78 -11.83 67.68
C GLY A 21 43.84 -12.50 68.69
N VAL A 22 42.57 -12.60 68.29
CA VAL A 22 41.68 -13.78 68.40
C VAL A 22 40.35 -13.45 67.68
N ALA A 23 39.81 -14.48 67.02
CA ALA A 23 38.43 -14.68 66.58
C ALA A 23 37.94 -13.97 65.30
N ALA A 24 37.69 -14.81 64.29
CA ALA A 24 36.90 -14.55 63.13
C ALA A 24 35.49 -14.06 63.52
N ALA A 25 35.25 -12.77 63.32
CA ALA A 25 33.92 -12.25 63.09
C ALA A 25 33.73 -12.16 61.57
N ALA A 26 32.75 -12.87 61.05
CA ALA A 26 32.32 -12.77 59.67
C ALA A 26 31.80 -11.34 59.41
N TRP A 27 32.57 -10.57 58.65
CA TRP A 27 32.12 -9.29 58.11
C TRP A 27 31.88 -9.55 56.63
N SER A 28 30.63 -9.83 56.28
CA SER A 28 30.17 -9.76 54.90
C SER A 28 30.62 -8.42 54.30
N PRO A 29 31.07 -8.35 53.04
CA PRO A 29 31.21 -7.06 52.38
C PRO A 29 29.85 -6.38 52.48
N LEU A 30 29.85 -5.13 52.97
CA LEU A 30 28.68 -4.27 52.98
C LEU A 30 28.15 -4.21 51.54
N GLY A 31 27.18 -5.07 51.24
CA GLY A 31 26.41 -5.01 50.02
C GLY A 31 25.66 -3.69 50.04
N CYS A 32 25.94 -2.83 49.07
CA CYS A 32 25.12 -1.66 48.81
C CYS A 32 23.68 -2.11 48.64
N SER A 33 22.78 -1.57 49.46
CA SER A 33 21.34 -1.85 49.42
C SER A 33 20.74 -1.46 48.07
N ALA A 34 19.76 -2.24 47.61
CA ALA A 34 19.03 -2.10 46.34
C ALA A 34 18.09 -0.86 46.29
N GLY A 35 18.65 0.34 46.47
CA GLY A 35 17.92 1.61 46.39
C GLY A 35 18.73 2.77 45.80
N TRP A 36 19.83 2.47 45.09
CA TRP A 36 20.77 3.47 44.55
C TRP A 36 20.57 3.78 43.07
N GLU A 37 19.47 3.31 42.47
CA GLU A 37 19.14 3.65 41.10
C GLU A 37 18.46 5.02 41.03
N PRO A 38 18.96 5.97 40.21
CA PRO A 38 18.33 7.26 39.99
C PRO A 38 16.89 7.07 39.54
N GLY A 39 16.01 7.93 40.01
CA GLY A 39 14.63 7.97 39.54
C GLY A 39 14.51 8.20 38.03
N PRO A 40 13.35 7.95 37.42
CA PRO A 40 13.11 8.28 36.00
C PRO A 40 13.30 9.78 35.69
N ASP A 41 13.15 10.65 36.69
CA ASP A 41 13.32 12.11 36.59
C ASP A 41 14.63 12.61 37.22
N CYS A 42 15.72 11.90 36.98
CA CYS A 42 17.05 12.31 37.47
C CYS A 42 17.57 13.58 36.79
N GLY A 43 18.38 14.35 37.53
CA GLY A 43 19.07 15.54 37.05
C GLY A 43 20.14 15.22 36.02
N ARG A 44 20.23 16.06 34.98
CA ARG A 44 21.27 16.03 33.94
C ARG A 44 22.48 16.85 34.34
N GLU A 45 23.54 16.83 33.53
CA GLU A 45 24.75 17.62 33.77
C GLU A 45 24.42 19.09 34.08
N GLY A 46 25.02 19.64 35.13
CA GLY A 46 24.78 21.00 35.61
C GLY A 46 23.54 21.18 36.50
N ALA A 47 22.65 20.18 36.59
CA ALA A 47 21.52 20.22 37.53
C ALA A 47 22.02 20.19 38.99
N ALA A 48 21.31 20.88 39.89
CA ALA A 48 21.62 20.82 41.31
C ALA A 48 21.29 19.45 41.89
N CYS A 49 22.15 18.93 42.77
CA CYS A 49 21.99 17.64 43.41
C CYS A 49 22.43 17.69 44.88
N SER A 50 21.85 16.82 45.71
CA SER A 50 22.23 16.64 47.11
C SER A 50 22.91 15.29 47.34
N GLU A 51 22.57 14.29 46.55
CA GLU A 51 23.17 12.96 46.58
C GLU A 51 23.41 12.38 45.18
N HIS A 52 24.23 11.33 45.09
CA HIS A 52 24.65 10.74 43.82
C HIS A 52 23.47 10.18 43.01
N GLY A 53 22.44 9.66 43.68
CA GLY A 53 21.21 9.14 43.06
C GLY A 53 20.32 10.20 42.43
N ASP A 54 20.54 11.49 42.71
CA ASP A 54 19.80 12.58 42.07
C ASP A 54 20.20 12.74 40.60
N CYS A 55 21.39 12.30 40.21
CA CYS A 55 21.95 12.52 38.88
C CYS A 55 21.83 11.27 38.00
N CYS A 56 21.48 11.46 36.72
CA CYS A 56 21.44 10.35 35.76
C CYS A 56 22.82 9.71 35.50
N SER A 57 23.87 10.44 35.86
CA SER A 57 25.29 10.03 35.85
C SER A 57 25.74 9.32 37.12
N PHE A 58 24.89 9.23 38.14
CA PHE A 58 25.26 8.76 39.49
C PHE A 58 26.38 9.60 40.14
N GLY A 59 26.66 10.79 39.63
CA GLY A 59 27.81 11.62 40.02
C GLY A 59 27.41 13.03 40.44
N CYS A 60 27.11 13.22 41.73
CA CYS A 60 26.88 14.54 42.31
C CYS A 60 28.20 15.12 42.86
N ILE A 61 28.79 16.08 42.15
CA ILE A 61 30.10 16.66 42.50
C ILE A 61 29.91 18.13 42.83
N ALA A 62 30.28 18.52 44.05
CA ALA A 62 30.14 19.90 44.53
C ALA A 62 28.71 20.47 44.42
N GLY A 63 27.70 19.61 44.60
CA GLY A 63 26.28 20.00 44.57
C GLY A 63 25.69 20.15 43.16
N VAL A 64 26.42 19.74 42.12
CA VAL A 64 25.93 19.70 40.73
C VAL A 64 26.20 18.34 40.08
N CYS A 65 25.30 17.91 39.21
CA CYS A 65 25.45 16.68 38.45
C CYS A 65 26.58 16.84 37.43
N ALA A 66 27.59 15.97 37.50
CA ALA A 66 28.67 15.89 36.53
C ALA A 66 28.43 14.77 35.53
N CYS A 67 28.95 14.85 34.31
CA CYS A 67 28.87 13.76 33.34
C CYS A 67 29.72 12.53 33.76
N THR A 68 29.37 11.37 33.21
CA THR A 68 30.04 10.08 33.47
C THR A 68 31.03 9.72 32.35
N PRO A 69 32.30 9.37 32.68
CA PRO A 69 33.28 8.90 31.69
C PRO A 69 32.90 7.58 31.02
N ALA A 70 33.52 7.27 29.88
CA ALA A 70 33.35 5.99 29.20
C ALA A 70 33.67 4.79 30.13
N GLY A 71 32.83 3.75 30.06
CA GLY A 71 32.93 2.51 30.84
C GLY A 71 32.18 2.54 32.18
N MET A 72 31.69 3.71 32.62
CA MET A 72 31.00 3.87 33.90
C MET A 72 29.47 3.87 33.74
N ALA A 73 28.76 3.65 34.85
CA ALA A 73 27.31 3.45 34.84
C ALA A 73 26.53 4.71 34.44
N CYS A 74 25.46 4.52 33.66
CA CYS A 74 24.60 5.59 33.18
C CYS A 74 23.14 5.11 33.09
N ARG A 75 22.20 6.06 33.07
CA ARG A 75 20.78 5.79 32.84
C ARG A 75 20.26 6.34 31.51
N SER A 76 20.92 7.34 30.94
CA SER A 76 20.56 7.95 29.66
C SER A 76 21.81 8.44 28.92
N ASP A 77 21.72 8.62 27.61
CA ASP A 77 22.85 9.07 26.78
C ASP A 77 23.41 10.42 27.23
N GLY A 78 22.54 11.33 27.68
CA GLY A 78 22.91 12.64 28.22
C GLY A 78 23.63 12.60 29.57
N ALA A 79 23.75 11.43 30.20
CA ALA A 79 24.57 11.25 31.41
C ALA A 79 26.06 11.06 31.09
N CYS A 80 26.42 10.73 29.85
CA CYS A 80 27.77 10.37 29.46
C CYS A 80 28.56 11.56 28.90
N CYS A 81 29.85 11.64 29.22
CA CYS A 81 30.73 12.71 28.72
C CYS A 81 31.07 12.54 27.23
N SER A 82 31.38 13.66 26.56
CA SER A 82 32.12 13.69 25.27
C SER A 82 31.46 12.88 24.13
N GLY A 83 30.15 13.00 23.96
CA GLY A 83 29.43 12.32 22.86
C GLY A 83 29.08 10.86 23.12
N ALA A 84 29.59 10.25 24.21
CA ALA A 84 29.28 8.86 24.53
C ALA A 84 27.77 8.65 24.77
N ARG A 85 27.31 7.42 24.51
CA ARG A 85 25.92 6.98 24.70
C ARG A 85 25.82 5.94 25.80
N CYS A 86 24.65 5.83 26.41
CA CYS A 86 24.38 4.87 27.46
C CYS A 86 23.88 3.55 26.86
N GLU A 87 24.78 2.58 26.78
CA GLU A 87 24.49 1.28 26.19
C GLU A 87 24.61 0.19 27.26
N SER A 88 23.53 -0.55 27.47
CA SER A 88 23.44 -1.56 28.54
C SER A 88 23.83 -1.02 29.93
N GLY A 89 23.41 0.21 30.22
CA GLY A 89 23.66 0.89 31.49
C GLY A 89 25.10 1.37 31.69
N HIS A 90 25.93 1.39 30.65
CA HIS A 90 27.32 1.88 30.71
C HIS A 90 27.62 2.84 29.57
N CYS A 91 28.39 3.91 29.85
CA CYS A 91 28.79 4.86 28.83
C CYS A 91 29.74 4.20 27.83
N ARG A 92 29.33 4.09 26.57
CA ARG A 92 30.16 3.55 25.48
C ARG A 92 30.53 4.67 24.50
N PRO A 93 31.76 4.66 23.94
CA PRO A 93 32.12 5.54 22.84
C PRO A 93 31.15 5.34 21.66
N GLY A 94 30.64 6.43 21.10
CA GLY A 94 29.67 6.41 20.01
C GLY A 94 29.18 7.83 19.69
N CYS A 95 28.24 7.92 18.77
CA CYS A 95 27.50 9.14 18.46
C CYS A 95 26.07 9.05 19.02
N ARG A 96 25.36 10.18 19.06
CA ARG A 96 24.01 10.33 19.59
C ARG A 96 23.00 10.60 18.47
N ALA A 97 21.75 10.20 18.68
CA ALA A 97 20.66 10.42 17.74
C ALA A 97 20.32 11.92 17.56
N ALA A 98 19.51 12.24 16.56
CA ALA A 98 18.96 13.59 16.38
C ALA A 98 18.25 14.09 17.66
N ASP A 99 18.27 15.41 17.85
CA ASP A 99 17.82 16.18 19.02
C ASP A 99 18.57 15.92 20.35
N ALA A 100 19.53 14.99 20.37
CA ALA A 100 20.36 14.73 21.55
C ALA A 100 21.33 15.89 21.83
N GLU A 101 21.63 16.12 23.11
CA GLU A 101 22.60 17.15 23.49
C GLU A 101 24.02 16.78 23.04
N CYS A 102 24.75 17.78 22.55
CA CYS A 102 26.07 17.63 21.97
C CYS A 102 26.97 18.82 22.33
N THR A 103 28.28 18.64 22.17
CA THR A 103 29.27 19.71 22.36
C THR A 103 30.12 19.97 21.13
N ARG A 104 30.06 19.06 20.15
CA ARG A 104 30.82 19.08 18.90
C ARG A 104 30.14 18.15 17.90
N ASP A 105 30.32 18.39 16.61
CA ASP A 105 29.57 17.69 15.54
C ASP A 105 29.77 16.17 15.56
N ALA A 106 30.98 15.71 15.86
CA ALA A 106 31.29 14.29 15.97
C ALA A 106 30.62 13.57 17.16
N ASP A 107 29.84 14.28 17.98
CA ASP A 107 28.96 13.67 18.97
C ASP A 107 27.63 13.18 18.34
N CYS A 108 27.34 13.52 17.08
CA CYS A 108 26.05 13.28 16.41
C CYS A 108 26.15 12.19 15.32
N CYS A 109 25.14 11.32 15.25
CA CYS A 109 25.08 10.23 14.27
C CYS A 109 24.55 10.70 12.91
N ASP A 110 24.78 9.88 11.89
CA ASP A 110 24.12 10.00 10.58
C ASP A 110 24.38 11.31 9.82
N GLY A 111 25.57 11.89 10.03
CA GLY A 111 25.97 13.15 9.36
C GLY A 111 25.37 14.41 9.97
N ASN A 112 24.70 14.30 11.11
CA ASN A 112 24.20 15.45 11.86
C ASN A 112 25.35 16.27 12.47
N THR A 113 25.14 17.56 12.67
CA THR A 113 26.06 18.49 13.34
C THR A 113 25.49 18.95 14.67
N CYS A 114 26.36 19.53 15.50
CA CYS A 114 25.99 20.01 16.82
C CYS A 114 25.64 21.49 16.77
N GLU A 115 24.34 21.78 16.72
CA GLU A 115 23.84 23.14 16.60
C GLU A 115 23.02 23.55 17.80
N ALA A 116 23.36 24.71 18.38
CA ALA A 116 22.76 25.19 19.63
C ALA A 116 22.76 24.15 20.77
N GLY A 117 23.77 23.27 20.78
CA GLY A 117 23.92 22.19 21.75
C GLY A 117 23.03 20.97 21.49
N ARG A 118 22.43 20.82 20.30
CA ARG A 118 21.64 19.65 19.89
C ARG A 118 22.10 19.08 18.55
N CYS A 119 22.07 17.76 18.43
CA CYS A 119 22.33 17.05 17.19
C CYS A 119 21.19 17.27 16.21
N GLY A 120 21.45 17.80 15.03
CA GLY A 120 20.45 17.96 13.99
C GLY A 120 21.09 17.95 12.61
N ALA A 121 20.26 17.94 11.58
CA ALA A 121 20.77 18.15 10.22
C ALA A 121 21.53 19.49 10.20
N PRO A 122 22.69 19.56 9.53
CA PRO A 122 23.42 20.82 9.40
C PRO A 122 22.50 21.90 8.86
N ARG A 123 22.44 23.05 9.54
CA ARG A 123 21.74 24.21 8.99
C ARG A 123 22.51 24.69 7.78
N CYS A 124 21.76 25.19 6.82
CA CYS A 124 22.32 26.02 5.77
C CYS A 124 22.95 27.30 6.36
N ASN A 125 24.00 27.78 5.72
CA ASN A 125 24.74 28.99 6.01
C ASN A 125 23.95 30.21 5.54
N ARG A 126 23.81 31.19 6.44
CA ARG A 126 23.11 32.45 6.21
C ARG A 126 24.03 33.46 5.52
N ASP A 127 23.47 34.61 5.15
CA ASP A 127 24.22 35.67 4.50
C ASP A 127 25.51 36.03 5.28
N ARG A 128 26.64 36.03 4.55
CA ARG A 128 28.02 36.23 4.98
C ARG A 128 28.63 35.13 5.86
N GLU A 129 27.92 34.03 6.08
CA GLU A 129 28.53 32.84 6.69
C GLU A 129 29.42 32.12 5.67
N VAL A 130 30.47 31.47 6.17
CA VAL A 130 31.50 30.82 5.37
C VAL A 130 30.91 29.58 4.68
N CYS A 131 31.23 29.37 3.42
CA CYS A 131 30.77 28.25 2.60
C CYS A 131 31.91 27.71 1.74
N ASP A 132 31.81 26.46 1.32
CA ASP A 132 32.69 25.85 0.32
C ASP A 132 31.98 25.69 -1.03
N GLU A 133 30.69 25.40 -1.01
CA GLU A 133 29.84 25.24 -2.19
C GLU A 133 28.46 25.88 -2.02
N ASP A 134 27.73 26.06 -3.12
CA ASP A 134 26.41 26.71 -3.11
C ASP A 134 25.38 25.99 -2.22
N ALA A 135 25.50 24.65 -2.12
CA ALA A 135 24.61 23.81 -1.30
C ALA A 135 24.77 24.08 0.21
N ASP A 136 25.86 24.70 0.62
CA ASP A 136 26.07 25.10 2.00
C ASP A 136 25.18 26.28 2.38
N CYS A 137 24.70 27.08 1.43
CA CYS A 137 23.97 28.33 1.69
C CYS A 137 22.46 28.12 1.76
N CYS A 138 21.78 28.93 2.58
CA CYS A 138 20.32 28.89 2.67
C CYS A 138 19.66 29.32 1.35
N GLU A 139 18.43 28.85 1.13
CA GLU A 139 17.64 29.17 -0.06
C GLU A 139 17.69 30.67 -0.40
N GLY A 140 18.08 30.99 -1.64
CA GLY A 140 18.25 32.37 -2.12
C GLY A 140 19.66 32.96 -1.96
N LEU A 141 20.64 32.20 -1.47
CA LEU A 141 22.04 32.60 -1.35
C LEU A 141 22.95 31.66 -2.15
N THR A 142 24.07 32.17 -2.67
CA THR A 142 25.11 31.36 -3.33
C THR A 142 26.47 31.58 -2.67
N CYS A 143 27.35 30.58 -2.79
CA CYS A 143 28.65 30.61 -2.17
C CYS A 143 29.65 31.40 -3.03
N GLN A 144 30.05 32.57 -2.57
CA GLN A 144 31.02 33.40 -3.27
C GLN A 144 32.44 33.12 -2.76
N GLN A 145 33.29 32.51 -3.59
CA GLN A 145 34.70 32.32 -3.23
C GLN A 145 35.41 33.66 -2.96
N SER A 146 36.22 33.69 -1.90
CA SER A 146 37.07 34.85 -1.61
C SER A 146 38.18 34.96 -2.65
N ASN A 147 38.25 36.08 -3.37
CA ASN A 147 39.29 36.33 -4.38
C ASN A 147 40.65 36.73 -3.78
N ASP A 148 40.78 36.70 -2.45
CA ASP A 148 41.95 37.20 -1.73
C ASP A 148 43.11 36.18 -1.67
N GLY A 149 42.94 34.99 -2.24
CA GLY A 149 44.01 33.99 -2.43
C GLY A 149 44.62 33.44 -1.13
N LEU A 150 44.08 33.79 0.04
CA LEU A 150 44.56 33.36 1.36
C LEU A 150 43.65 32.33 2.05
N SER A 151 42.41 32.17 1.59
CA SER A 151 41.42 31.23 2.15
C SER A 151 40.72 30.49 1.01
N SER A 152 40.65 29.15 1.08
CA SER A 152 39.89 28.33 0.12
C SER A 152 38.38 28.38 0.35
N LEU A 153 37.93 29.17 1.33
CA LEU A 153 36.54 29.23 1.78
C LEU A 153 35.87 30.51 1.21
N GLY A 154 34.64 30.37 0.71
CA GLY A 154 33.76 31.45 0.26
C GLY A 154 32.84 31.99 1.35
N ALA A 155 31.95 32.93 1.00
CA ALA A 155 30.88 33.43 1.86
C ALA A 155 29.54 33.47 1.12
N CYS A 156 28.46 33.06 1.79
CA CYS A 156 27.11 33.12 1.22
C CYS A 156 26.68 34.57 1.00
N SER A 157 26.24 34.96 -0.20
CA SER A 157 25.77 36.32 -0.46
C SER A 157 24.70 36.41 -1.54
N SER A 158 23.83 37.43 -1.47
CA SER A 158 22.86 37.76 -2.51
C SER A 158 23.39 38.86 -3.43
N LEU A 159 23.93 38.52 -4.61
CA LEU A 159 24.38 39.50 -5.63
C LEU A 159 23.56 39.48 -6.93
N CYS A 160 22.44 38.76 -6.98
CA CYS A 160 21.57 38.75 -8.14
C CYS A 160 20.28 39.55 -7.89
N ALA A 161 19.83 40.28 -8.90
CA ALA A 161 18.58 41.04 -8.86
C ALA A 161 17.39 40.14 -9.23
N ALA A 162 16.29 40.27 -8.47
CA ALA A 162 15.04 39.55 -8.72
C ALA A 162 14.31 40.12 -9.95
N GLN A 163 13.25 39.46 -10.41
CA GLN A 163 12.45 39.94 -11.54
C GLN A 163 11.91 41.36 -11.27
N GLY A 164 12.21 42.30 -12.17
CA GLY A 164 11.82 43.71 -12.05
C GLY A 164 12.81 44.61 -11.30
N GLU A 165 13.89 44.07 -10.74
CA GLU A 165 14.93 44.86 -10.06
C GLU A 165 15.98 45.42 -11.04
N SER A 166 16.61 46.52 -10.63
CA SER A 166 17.65 47.21 -11.43
C SER A 166 18.89 46.33 -11.61
N CYS A 167 19.44 46.27 -12.82
CA CYS A 167 20.71 45.60 -13.11
C CYS A 167 21.68 46.54 -13.84
N SER A 168 22.98 46.47 -13.49
CA SER A 168 24.02 47.32 -14.10
C SER A 168 25.13 46.54 -14.81
N ASP A 169 25.41 45.29 -14.43
CA ASP A 169 26.46 44.45 -15.06
C ASP A 169 26.12 42.94 -15.07
N GLY A 170 24.83 42.56 -15.04
CA GLY A 170 24.40 41.22 -15.46
C GLY A 170 24.31 40.09 -14.42
N ALA A 171 24.02 40.36 -13.15
CA ALA A 171 23.61 39.30 -12.22
C ALA A 171 22.09 39.39 -11.94
N CYS A 172 21.30 38.60 -12.67
CA CYS A 172 19.87 38.42 -12.40
C CYS A 172 19.64 36.97 -11.95
N CYS A 173 18.82 36.76 -10.91
CA CYS A 173 18.64 35.43 -10.34
C CYS A 173 17.83 34.52 -11.27
N ASN A 174 17.94 33.20 -11.10
CA ASN A 174 16.98 32.23 -11.65
C ASN A 174 16.79 32.29 -13.18
N GLY A 175 17.88 32.49 -13.94
CA GLY A 175 17.86 32.47 -15.41
C GLY A 175 17.31 33.74 -16.08
N LEU A 176 17.11 34.81 -15.32
CA LEU A 176 16.75 36.13 -15.85
C LEU A 176 17.94 36.78 -16.57
N THR A 177 17.66 37.65 -17.54
CA THR A 177 18.67 38.45 -18.24
C THR A 177 18.48 39.94 -17.96
N CYS A 178 19.58 40.69 -18.00
CA CYS A 178 19.53 42.14 -17.82
C CYS A 178 19.12 42.81 -19.15
N ASN A 179 17.88 43.27 -19.25
CA ASN A 179 17.38 44.00 -20.41
C ASN A 179 16.94 45.42 -19.99
N GLY A 180 17.53 46.45 -20.59
CA GLY A 180 17.15 47.84 -20.30
C GLY A 180 17.35 48.24 -18.83
N ALA A 181 18.44 47.77 -18.20
CA ALA A 181 18.77 47.98 -16.79
C ALA A 181 17.78 47.37 -15.78
N THR A 182 16.94 46.42 -16.21
CA THR A 182 16.04 45.68 -15.33
C THR A 182 16.16 44.17 -15.60
N CYS A 183 16.08 43.34 -14.55
CA CYS A 183 16.09 41.89 -14.70
C CYS A 183 14.73 41.39 -15.21
N VAL A 184 14.74 40.80 -16.40
CA VAL A 184 13.56 40.24 -17.08
C VAL A 184 13.83 38.82 -17.55
N LEU A 185 12.80 38.06 -17.93
CA LEU A 185 13.04 36.78 -18.62
C LEU A 185 13.79 37.02 -19.93
N ALA A 186 14.71 36.12 -20.28
CA ALA A 186 15.41 36.13 -21.57
C ALA A 186 14.41 35.78 -22.69
N CYS A 187 13.63 36.77 -23.14
CA CYS A 187 12.59 36.59 -24.13
C CYS A 187 12.70 37.60 -25.29
N ARG A 188 12.13 37.23 -26.44
CA ARG A 188 12.13 37.97 -27.70
C ARG A 188 10.87 38.83 -27.82
N GLU A 189 11.06 40.09 -28.23
CA GLU A 189 9.96 41.04 -28.47
C GLU A 189 9.30 40.78 -29.83
N ARG A 190 8.15 41.43 -30.08
CA ARG A 190 7.39 41.27 -31.32
C ARG A 190 8.25 41.50 -32.58
N GLU A 191 8.04 40.67 -33.61
CA GLU A 191 8.77 40.61 -34.87
C GLU A 191 10.26 40.21 -34.76
N GLN A 192 10.75 39.84 -33.58
CA GLN A 192 12.11 39.30 -33.45
C GLN A 192 12.13 37.80 -33.74
N GLY A 193 13.26 37.35 -34.28
CA GLY A 193 13.51 35.93 -34.52
C GLY A 193 13.49 35.12 -33.22
N CYS A 194 12.76 34.01 -33.23
CA CYS A 194 12.58 33.13 -32.08
C CYS A 194 12.91 31.67 -32.42
N SER A 195 13.28 30.92 -31.39
CA SER A 195 13.58 29.49 -31.48
C SER A 195 13.26 28.81 -30.14
N ALA A 196 13.44 27.49 -30.06
CA ALA A 196 13.26 26.75 -28.80
C ALA A 196 14.14 27.28 -27.66
N ASP A 197 15.34 27.78 -28.00
CA ASP A 197 16.31 28.31 -27.04
C ASP A 197 16.16 29.84 -26.82
N GLU A 198 15.30 30.50 -27.60
CA GLU A 198 15.08 31.95 -27.58
C GLU A 198 13.57 32.27 -27.66
N PRO A 199 12.83 32.06 -26.55
CA PRO A 199 11.37 32.14 -26.52
C PRO A 199 10.85 33.58 -26.60
N CYS A 200 9.60 33.76 -27.00
CA CYS A 200 8.95 35.08 -27.06
C CYS A 200 8.48 35.56 -25.68
N CYS A 201 8.36 36.88 -25.50
CA CYS A 201 7.87 37.46 -24.25
C CYS A 201 6.38 37.17 -24.04
N ALA A 202 5.91 37.26 -22.80
CA ALA A 202 4.51 36.96 -22.45
C ALA A 202 3.52 37.76 -23.32
N GLY A 203 2.48 37.08 -23.82
CA GLY A 203 1.54 37.62 -24.80
C GLY A 203 2.01 37.58 -26.25
N LEU A 204 3.15 36.92 -26.52
CA LEU A 204 3.68 36.65 -27.85
C LEU A 204 4.01 35.16 -28.01
N GLU A 205 3.88 34.64 -29.23
CA GLU A 205 4.21 33.27 -29.58
C GLU A 205 5.13 33.21 -30.81
N CYS A 206 5.96 32.17 -30.86
CA CYS A 206 6.90 31.97 -31.95
C CYS A 206 6.21 31.34 -33.16
N GLU A 207 5.81 32.18 -34.12
CA GLU A 207 5.16 31.74 -35.36
C GLU A 207 6.11 31.95 -36.54
N GLU A 208 6.38 30.88 -37.30
CA GLU A 208 7.30 30.90 -38.45
C GLU A 208 8.70 31.44 -38.14
N GLY A 209 9.15 31.29 -36.88
CA GLY A 209 10.44 31.77 -36.41
C GLY A 209 10.46 33.25 -36.05
N SER A 210 9.31 33.92 -35.94
CA SER A 210 9.18 35.29 -35.43
C SER A 210 8.14 35.41 -34.32
N CYS A 211 8.39 36.27 -33.33
CA CYS A 211 7.43 36.51 -32.26
C CYS A 211 6.23 37.33 -32.72
N ARG A 212 5.03 36.76 -32.71
CA ARG A 212 3.78 37.44 -33.04
C ARG A 212 2.87 37.52 -31.83
N ALA A 213 1.94 38.47 -31.83
CA ALA A 213 0.98 38.59 -30.75
C ALA A 213 -0.03 37.44 -30.80
N CYS A 214 -0.34 36.90 -29.63
CA CYS A 214 -1.36 35.90 -29.42
C CYS A 214 -2.33 36.40 -28.34
N ALA A 215 -3.45 35.71 -28.17
CA ALA A 215 -4.53 36.11 -27.29
C ALA A 215 -4.72 35.11 -26.14
N ASP A 216 -4.91 35.63 -24.92
CA ASP A 216 -5.14 34.83 -23.72
C ASP A 216 -6.57 34.26 -23.67
N VAL A 217 -6.83 33.36 -22.70
CA VAL A 217 -8.13 32.71 -22.49
C VAL A 217 -9.30 33.70 -22.54
N SER A 218 -10.41 33.29 -23.16
CA SER A 218 -11.64 34.04 -23.40
C SER A 218 -11.52 35.26 -24.33
N THR A 219 -10.34 35.55 -24.88
CA THR A 219 -10.15 36.60 -25.90
C THR A 219 -10.63 36.12 -27.25
N THR A 220 -11.16 37.02 -28.08
CA THR A 220 -11.68 36.67 -29.41
C THR A 220 -10.58 36.18 -30.35
N CYS A 221 -10.86 35.10 -31.07
CA CYS A 221 -9.96 34.50 -32.04
C CYS A 221 -10.72 34.11 -33.31
N SER A 222 -9.99 33.88 -34.41
CA SER A 222 -10.52 33.36 -35.68
C SER A 222 -9.91 32.00 -36.04
N SER A 223 -8.78 31.64 -35.44
CA SER A 223 -8.05 30.39 -35.63
C SER A 223 -7.22 30.04 -34.39
N ALA A 224 -6.80 28.78 -34.26
CA ALA A 224 -5.96 28.32 -33.16
C ALA A 224 -4.69 29.16 -32.96
N GLY A 225 -4.07 29.62 -34.06
CA GLY A 225 -2.85 30.43 -34.03
C GLY A 225 -3.03 31.86 -33.50
N ASP A 226 -4.28 32.30 -33.29
CA ASP A 226 -4.54 33.58 -32.62
C ASP A 226 -4.41 33.47 -31.09
N CYS A 227 -4.33 32.26 -30.54
CA CYS A 227 -4.38 31.99 -29.11
C CYS A 227 -3.02 31.62 -28.55
N CYS A 228 -2.69 32.12 -27.37
CA CYS A 228 -1.36 31.91 -26.80
C CYS A 228 -1.13 30.46 -26.35
N GLY A 229 0.01 29.91 -26.75
CA GLY A 229 0.53 28.63 -26.28
C GLY A 229 -0.28 27.46 -26.83
N ALA A 230 -0.98 26.77 -25.94
CA ALA A 230 -1.70 25.53 -26.23
C ALA A 230 -3.22 25.72 -26.41
N LEU A 231 -3.68 26.97 -26.31
CA LEU A 231 -5.09 27.33 -26.43
C LEU A 231 -5.58 27.17 -27.88
N ASP A 232 -6.81 26.71 -28.06
CA ASP A 232 -7.47 26.63 -29.35
C ASP A 232 -8.57 27.70 -29.46
N CYS A 233 -8.99 28.00 -30.68
CA CYS A 233 -10.08 28.91 -30.93
C CYS A 233 -11.43 28.17 -30.89
N VAL A 234 -12.07 28.17 -29.73
CA VAL A 234 -13.36 27.50 -29.49
C VAL A 234 -14.45 28.56 -29.35
N ASP A 235 -15.50 28.45 -30.17
CA ASP A 235 -16.61 29.41 -30.20
C ASP A 235 -16.14 30.88 -30.29
N GLU A 236 -15.19 31.13 -31.20
CA GLU A 236 -14.56 32.45 -31.43
C GLU A 236 -13.81 33.00 -30.22
N ARG A 237 -13.45 32.15 -29.23
CA ARG A 237 -12.65 32.54 -28.07
C ARG A 237 -11.52 31.55 -27.79
N CYS A 238 -10.38 32.08 -27.34
CA CYS A 238 -9.26 31.24 -26.92
C CYS A 238 -9.64 30.45 -25.68
N ALA A 239 -9.61 29.13 -25.76
CA ALA A 239 -9.90 28.24 -24.65
C ALA A 239 -9.04 26.99 -24.74
N CYS A 240 -8.78 26.38 -23.58
CA CYS A 240 -8.27 25.01 -23.54
C CYS A 240 -9.33 24.03 -24.08
N LYS A 241 -8.89 22.84 -24.47
CA LYS A 241 -9.74 21.79 -25.04
C LYS A 241 -10.36 20.91 -23.94
N PRO A 242 -11.64 20.51 -24.07
CA PRO A 242 -12.28 19.57 -23.15
C PRO A 242 -11.75 18.14 -23.33
N LEU A 243 -12.05 17.26 -22.37
CA LEU A 243 -11.72 15.82 -22.44
C LEU A 243 -12.29 15.19 -23.73
N GLY A 244 -11.49 14.35 -24.40
CA GLY A 244 -11.84 13.66 -25.63
C GLY A 244 -11.58 14.44 -26.92
N GLU A 245 -11.11 15.69 -26.84
CA GLU A 245 -10.73 16.49 -28.02
C GLU A 245 -9.27 16.26 -28.42
N THR A 246 -8.97 16.45 -29.70
CA THR A 246 -7.62 16.20 -30.20
C THR A 246 -6.60 17.24 -29.71
N CYS A 247 -5.45 16.77 -29.25
CA CYS A 247 -4.35 17.57 -28.72
C CYS A 247 -3.00 17.12 -29.30
N ALA A 248 -2.03 18.01 -29.24
CA ALA A 248 -0.61 17.75 -29.55
C ALA A 248 0.28 17.90 -28.31
N ARG A 249 -0.15 18.64 -27.29
CA ARG A 249 0.60 18.89 -26.04
C ARG A 249 -0.31 18.76 -24.80
N PRO A 250 0.26 18.40 -23.63
CA PRO A 250 -0.52 18.28 -22.39
C PRO A 250 -1.30 19.54 -22.00
N ASP A 251 -0.71 20.72 -22.22
CA ASP A 251 -1.30 22.02 -21.88
C ASP A 251 -2.46 22.42 -22.80
N ASP A 252 -2.72 21.66 -23.88
CA ASP A 252 -3.86 21.91 -24.77
C ASP A 252 -5.19 21.62 -24.05
N CYS A 253 -5.15 20.87 -22.95
CA CYS A 253 -6.31 20.31 -22.26
C CYS A 253 -6.68 21.12 -21.02
N CYS A 254 -7.97 21.38 -20.81
CA CYS A 254 -8.43 22.12 -19.62
C CYS A 254 -8.20 21.39 -18.31
N THR A 255 -8.14 20.06 -18.36
CA THR A 255 -7.97 19.13 -17.24
C THR A 255 -7.23 17.90 -17.75
N GLY A 256 -6.24 17.41 -16.99
CA GLY A 256 -5.45 16.24 -17.36
C GLY A 256 -4.28 16.58 -18.31
N GLY A 257 -4.07 15.75 -19.33
CA GLY A 257 -3.02 15.90 -20.33
C GLY A 257 -3.39 15.27 -21.67
N CYS A 258 -2.43 15.25 -22.61
CA CYS A 258 -2.65 14.77 -23.96
C CYS A 258 -2.17 13.32 -24.13
N PHE A 259 -3.10 12.41 -24.42
CA PHE A 259 -2.86 10.97 -24.53
C PHE A 259 -3.38 10.43 -25.85
N ASP A 260 -2.52 9.77 -26.63
CA ASP A 260 -2.84 9.30 -27.99
C ASP A 260 -3.46 10.39 -28.89
N GLY A 261 -3.03 11.63 -28.68
CA GLY A 261 -3.52 12.80 -29.39
C GLY A 261 -4.91 13.25 -28.95
N LEU A 262 -5.41 12.85 -27.77
CA LEU A 262 -6.69 13.24 -27.19
C LEU A 262 -6.52 13.72 -25.73
N CYS A 263 -7.30 14.72 -25.32
CA CYS A 263 -7.31 15.20 -23.94
C CYS A 263 -7.92 14.17 -23.00
N ALA A 264 -7.16 13.69 -22.01
CA ALA A 264 -7.62 12.73 -21.00
C ALA A 264 -6.97 13.00 -19.62
N CYS A 265 -7.52 12.44 -18.56
CA CYS A 265 -6.95 12.52 -17.20
C CYS A 265 -5.84 11.48 -16.95
N HIS A 266 -4.98 11.71 -15.95
CA HIS A 266 -3.93 10.77 -15.56
C HIS A 266 -4.48 9.60 -14.72
N GLN A 267 -4.05 8.37 -15.03
CA GLN A 267 -4.30 7.15 -14.23
C GLN A 267 -3.15 6.93 -13.20
N THR A 268 -3.06 5.75 -12.55
CA THR A 268 -2.00 5.41 -11.58
C THR A 268 -0.62 5.71 -12.13
N GLY A 269 0.21 6.36 -11.31
CA GLY A 269 1.62 6.60 -11.66
C GLY A 269 1.82 7.79 -12.61
N GLY A 270 0.76 8.42 -13.10
CA GLY A 270 0.85 9.65 -13.90
C GLY A 270 1.30 10.83 -13.04
N ALA A 271 2.16 11.70 -13.57
CA ALA A 271 2.56 12.91 -12.86
C ALA A 271 1.37 13.86 -12.66
N CYS A 272 1.30 14.52 -11.52
CA CYS A 272 0.24 15.48 -11.20
C CYS A 272 0.77 16.60 -10.29
N GLN A 273 0.04 17.71 -10.25
CA GLN A 273 0.25 18.81 -9.30
C GLN A 273 -0.99 19.08 -8.45
N ARG A 274 -2.18 18.71 -8.93
CA ARG A 274 -3.48 18.86 -8.27
C ARG A 274 -4.31 17.59 -8.44
N ALA A 275 -5.27 17.37 -7.54
CA ALA A 275 -6.12 16.16 -7.56
C ALA A 275 -6.94 16.02 -8.86
N GLU A 276 -7.29 17.13 -9.50
CA GLU A 276 -8.05 17.21 -10.76
C GLU A 276 -7.23 16.87 -12.01
N ASP A 277 -5.92 16.71 -11.89
CA ASP A 277 -5.07 16.13 -12.94
C ASP A 277 -5.31 14.62 -13.07
N CYS A 278 -5.79 13.99 -11.98
CA CYS A 278 -6.05 12.57 -11.88
C CYS A 278 -7.50 12.24 -12.22
N CYS A 279 -7.73 11.06 -12.79
CA CYS A 279 -9.08 10.59 -13.10
C CYS A 279 -9.95 10.44 -11.84
N PHE A 280 -11.27 10.46 -12.01
CA PHE A 280 -12.21 10.32 -10.88
C PHE A 280 -11.92 9.04 -10.07
N GLY A 281 -11.72 9.17 -8.74
CA GLY A 281 -11.31 8.08 -7.84
C GLY A 281 -9.82 8.08 -7.45
N TRP A 282 -9.06 9.10 -7.87
CA TRP A 282 -7.62 9.21 -7.70
C TRP A 282 -7.25 10.57 -7.11
N ALA A 283 -6.23 10.59 -6.25
CA ALA A 283 -5.70 11.78 -5.62
C ALA A 283 -4.24 12.00 -6.03
N CYS A 284 -3.83 13.26 -6.15
CA CYS A 284 -2.44 13.59 -6.38
C CYS A 284 -1.65 13.52 -5.08
N ARG A 285 -0.75 12.53 -4.94
CA ARG A 285 0.17 12.39 -3.79
C ARG A 285 1.61 12.32 -4.27
N ASN A 286 2.47 13.11 -3.63
CA ASN A 286 3.90 13.21 -3.98
C ASN A 286 4.16 13.42 -5.49
N GLY A 287 3.33 14.25 -6.13
CA GLY A 287 3.46 14.56 -7.56
C GLY A 287 3.03 13.44 -8.50
N THR A 288 2.36 12.41 -7.99
CA THR A 288 1.92 11.23 -8.74
C THR A 288 0.44 10.92 -8.45
N CYS A 289 -0.33 10.57 -9.47
CA CYS A 289 -1.71 10.15 -9.32
C CYS A 289 -1.75 8.79 -8.62
N GLU A 290 -2.22 8.80 -7.39
CA GLU A 290 -2.39 7.64 -6.54
C GLU A 290 -3.88 7.37 -6.31
N PRO A 291 -4.27 6.11 -6.08
CA PRO A 291 -5.64 5.78 -5.70
C PRO A 291 -5.97 6.40 -4.33
N ASP A 292 -7.18 6.95 -4.18
CA ASP A 292 -7.59 7.56 -2.92
C ASP A 292 -7.68 6.49 -1.79
N GLU A 293 -8.00 5.24 -2.16
CA GLU A 293 -7.79 3.98 -1.44
C GLU A 293 -7.39 2.88 -2.45
N CYS A 294 -6.86 1.75 -1.97
CA CYS A 294 -6.55 0.55 -2.76
C CYS A 294 -7.62 0.19 -3.82
N PHE A 295 -7.23 -0.54 -4.86
CA PHE A 295 -8.13 -0.96 -5.94
C PHE A 295 -9.10 -2.05 -5.50
N ARG A 296 -10.36 -1.92 -5.92
CA ARG A 296 -11.37 -2.99 -5.78
C ARG A 296 -11.08 -4.14 -6.75
N SER A 297 -11.78 -5.26 -6.56
CA SER A 297 -11.71 -6.41 -7.45
C SER A 297 -11.98 -6.04 -8.91
N GLY A 298 -11.29 -6.70 -9.85
CA GLY A 298 -11.40 -6.50 -11.30
C GLY A 298 -10.56 -5.33 -11.86
N HIS A 299 -9.97 -4.48 -11.00
CA HIS A 299 -9.09 -3.40 -11.46
C HIS A 299 -7.68 -3.90 -11.78
N VAL A 300 -7.05 -3.29 -12.80
CA VAL A 300 -5.66 -3.63 -13.16
C VAL A 300 -4.72 -3.29 -12.02
N CYS A 301 -3.78 -4.19 -11.73
CA CYS A 301 -2.79 -4.06 -10.67
C CYS A 301 -1.41 -4.57 -11.12
N ALA A 302 -0.36 -4.10 -10.44
CA ALA A 302 1.01 -4.55 -10.64
C ALA A 302 1.53 -5.39 -9.46
N VAL A 303 1.08 -5.07 -8.23
CA VAL A 303 1.46 -5.75 -6.98
C VAL A 303 0.27 -5.91 -6.04
N ASP A 304 0.36 -6.82 -5.07
CA ASP A 304 -0.74 -7.17 -4.15
C ASP A 304 -1.24 -5.98 -3.31
N SER A 305 -0.34 -5.08 -2.91
CA SER A 305 -0.69 -3.88 -2.14
C SER A 305 -1.52 -2.88 -2.92
N ASP A 306 -1.61 -3.04 -4.24
CA ASP A 306 -2.47 -2.23 -5.08
C ASP A 306 -3.94 -2.55 -4.80
N CYS A 307 -4.26 -3.73 -4.27
CA CYS A 307 -5.62 -4.26 -4.16
C CYS A 307 -6.13 -4.23 -2.71
N CYS A 308 -7.38 -3.83 -2.51
CA CYS A 308 -8.01 -3.86 -1.17
C CYS A 308 -8.19 -5.27 -0.62
N GLY A 309 -8.38 -6.25 -1.51
CA GLY A 309 -8.37 -7.67 -1.16
C GLY A 309 -6.98 -8.25 -0.90
N GLY A 310 -5.92 -7.43 -1.05
CA GLY A 310 -4.54 -7.80 -0.81
C GLY A 310 -3.95 -8.79 -1.82
N THR A 311 -4.54 -8.93 -3.00
CA THR A 311 -4.05 -9.87 -4.02
C THR A 311 -4.24 -9.34 -5.43
N CYS A 312 -3.15 -9.34 -6.18
CA CYS A 312 -3.10 -9.04 -7.60
C CYS A 312 -2.87 -10.34 -8.38
N ALA A 313 -3.93 -10.89 -8.99
CA ALA A 313 -3.86 -12.14 -9.75
C ALA A 313 -4.09 -11.89 -11.24
N ALA A 314 -3.19 -12.40 -12.09
CA ALA A 314 -3.27 -12.22 -13.54
C ALA A 314 -3.37 -10.74 -14.00
N GLY A 315 -2.78 -9.82 -13.22
CA GLY A 315 -2.81 -8.38 -13.51
C GLY A 315 -4.12 -7.68 -13.15
N ALA A 316 -5.02 -8.35 -12.42
CA ALA A 316 -6.24 -7.76 -11.89
C ALA A 316 -6.40 -8.05 -10.39
N CYS A 317 -7.00 -7.11 -9.66
CA CYS A 317 -7.27 -7.26 -8.25
C CYS A 317 -8.35 -8.29 -7.99
N CYS A 318 -8.17 -9.08 -6.95
CA CYS A 318 -9.15 -10.03 -6.45
C CYS A 318 -8.97 -10.25 -4.95
N SER A 319 -9.95 -10.91 -4.32
CA SER A 319 -9.94 -11.28 -2.92
C SER A 319 -9.42 -12.70 -2.74
N ALA A 320 -8.38 -12.83 -1.90
CA ALA A 320 -7.85 -14.11 -1.45
C ALA A 320 -8.84 -14.90 -0.57
N GLU A 321 -8.53 -16.16 -0.31
CA GLU A 321 -9.29 -17.02 0.59
C GLU A 321 -9.48 -16.37 1.97
N GLY A 322 -10.73 -16.35 2.45
CA GLY A 322 -11.16 -15.76 3.72
C GLY A 322 -11.49 -14.26 3.67
N ASN A 323 -11.19 -13.56 2.58
CA ASN A 323 -11.50 -12.14 2.46
C ASN A 323 -12.94 -11.91 1.98
N SER A 324 -13.56 -10.82 2.45
CA SER A 324 -14.93 -10.48 2.08
C SER A 324 -15.09 -10.27 0.58
N CYS A 325 -16.25 -10.65 0.07
CA CYS A 325 -16.67 -10.50 -1.32
C CYS A 325 -18.16 -10.14 -1.35
N TYR A 326 -18.58 -9.49 -2.42
CA TYR A 326 -19.98 -9.19 -2.72
C TYR A 326 -20.51 -10.13 -3.80
N ASP A 327 -19.71 -10.36 -4.84
CA ASP A 327 -20.01 -11.22 -5.98
C ASP A 327 -18.85 -12.17 -6.29
N GLU A 328 -19.07 -13.14 -7.18
CA GLU A 328 -18.08 -14.18 -7.51
C GLU A 328 -16.84 -13.63 -8.20
N ASP A 329 -17.02 -12.60 -9.02
CA ASP A 329 -15.95 -11.90 -9.74
C ASP A 329 -15.00 -11.16 -8.78
N ASP A 330 -15.37 -11.02 -7.50
CA ASP A 330 -14.47 -10.50 -6.49
C ASP A 330 -13.36 -11.47 -6.13
N CYS A 331 -13.60 -12.78 -6.27
CA CYS A 331 -12.71 -13.80 -5.77
C CYS A 331 -11.62 -14.18 -6.77
N CYS A 332 -10.42 -14.47 -6.27
CA CYS A 332 -9.34 -14.91 -7.13
C CYS A 332 -9.68 -16.23 -7.82
N SER A 333 -9.13 -16.47 -9.01
CA SER A 333 -9.48 -17.62 -9.85
C SER A 333 -9.47 -18.95 -9.08
N GLY A 334 -10.60 -19.67 -9.13
CA GLY A 334 -10.81 -20.94 -8.43
C GLY A 334 -11.49 -20.82 -7.06
N LEU A 335 -11.78 -19.59 -6.61
CA LEU A 335 -12.55 -19.32 -5.41
C LEU A 335 -13.96 -18.82 -5.76
N VAL A 336 -14.90 -19.06 -4.86
CA VAL A 336 -16.31 -18.66 -4.93
C VAL A 336 -16.62 -17.76 -3.75
N CYS A 337 -17.53 -16.80 -3.95
CA CYS A 337 -17.94 -15.88 -2.90
C CYS A 337 -18.94 -16.51 -1.93
N HIS A 338 -18.51 -16.77 -0.69
CA HIS A 338 -19.40 -17.18 0.40
C HIS A 338 -19.81 -15.97 1.23
N ARG A 339 -21.13 -15.74 1.39
CA ARG A 339 -21.65 -14.53 2.05
C ARG A 339 -21.17 -14.37 3.51
N GLU A 340 -20.89 -15.47 4.22
CA GLU A 340 -20.49 -15.46 5.63
C GLU A 340 -18.99 -15.61 5.86
N SER A 341 -18.29 -16.31 4.96
CA SER A 341 -16.86 -16.65 5.11
C SER A 341 -15.95 -15.98 4.08
N GLY A 342 -16.49 -15.16 3.19
CA GLY A 342 -15.72 -14.51 2.13
C GLY A 342 -15.36 -15.46 0.98
N CYS A 343 -14.35 -15.12 0.20
CA CYS A 343 -13.86 -15.97 -0.88
C CYS A 343 -13.32 -17.28 -0.32
N GLY A 344 -13.69 -18.40 -0.93
CA GLY A 344 -13.20 -19.71 -0.52
C GLY A 344 -13.36 -20.74 -1.61
N PRO A 345 -12.83 -21.96 -1.44
CA PRO A 345 -13.14 -23.05 -2.35
C PRO A 345 -14.66 -23.26 -2.41
N CYS A 346 -15.17 -23.71 -3.55
CA CYS A 346 -16.57 -24.09 -3.68
C CYS A 346 -16.97 -25.15 -2.63
N GLY A 347 -18.22 -25.14 -2.20
CA GLY A 347 -18.76 -26.09 -1.24
C GLY A 347 -18.89 -27.49 -1.83
N ALA A 348 -18.32 -28.49 -1.15
CA ALA A 348 -18.60 -29.89 -1.44
C ALA A 348 -20.06 -30.25 -1.12
N ILE A 349 -20.56 -31.37 -1.68
CA ILE A 349 -21.89 -31.91 -1.37
C ILE A 349 -22.03 -32.07 0.16
N GLY A 350 -23.13 -31.56 0.72
CA GLY A 350 -23.42 -31.53 2.15
C GLY A 350 -23.06 -30.21 2.86
N THR A 351 -22.22 -29.36 2.25
CA THR A 351 -21.88 -28.04 2.79
C THR A 351 -23.10 -27.12 2.77
N SER A 352 -23.26 -26.28 3.79
CA SER A 352 -24.34 -25.29 3.83
C SER A 352 -24.24 -24.30 2.66
N CYS A 353 -25.38 -24.00 2.03
CA CYS A 353 -25.47 -23.02 0.96
C CYS A 353 -26.80 -22.28 0.99
N THR A 354 -26.82 -21.10 0.37
CA THR A 354 -28.04 -20.32 0.10
C THR A 354 -28.33 -20.19 -1.40
N ARG A 355 -27.31 -20.35 -2.25
CA ARG A 355 -27.39 -20.26 -3.70
C ARG A 355 -26.56 -21.35 -4.37
N GLY A 356 -26.92 -21.71 -5.59
CA GLY A 356 -26.32 -22.83 -6.31
C GLY A 356 -24.85 -22.61 -6.63
N GLU A 357 -24.49 -21.36 -6.92
CA GLU A 357 -23.13 -20.99 -7.28
C GLU A 357 -22.10 -21.19 -6.16
N GLU A 358 -22.54 -21.25 -4.90
CA GLU A 358 -21.70 -21.57 -3.73
C GLU A 358 -21.16 -23.02 -3.74
N CYS A 359 -21.70 -23.89 -4.59
CA CYS A 359 -21.43 -25.32 -4.64
C CYS A 359 -20.61 -25.72 -5.86
N CYS A 360 -19.70 -26.69 -5.71
CA CYS A 360 -18.82 -27.11 -6.80
C CYS A 360 -19.57 -27.65 -8.04
N ASP A 361 -20.73 -28.28 -7.82
CA ASP A 361 -21.59 -28.82 -8.88
C ASP A 361 -22.75 -27.84 -9.24
N GLY A 362 -22.70 -26.60 -8.72
CA GLY A 362 -23.62 -25.51 -9.09
C GLY A 362 -25.05 -25.63 -8.54
N ALA A 363 -25.30 -26.53 -7.60
CA ALA A 363 -26.65 -26.81 -7.12
C ALA A 363 -26.76 -26.76 -5.59
N CYS A 364 -27.64 -25.88 -5.12
CA CYS A 364 -28.00 -25.74 -3.71
C CYS A 364 -29.43 -26.24 -3.50
N HIS A 365 -29.58 -27.25 -2.63
CA HIS A 365 -30.88 -27.82 -2.32
C HIS A 365 -31.66 -26.85 -1.42
N VAL A 366 -32.57 -26.07 -2.02
CA VAL A 366 -33.28 -24.95 -1.37
C VAL A 366 -33.97 -25.33 -0.06
N SER A 367 -34.50 -26.56 0.07
CA SER A 367 -35.18 -27.00 1.30
C SER A 367 -34.24 -27.46 2.42
N LEU A 368 -32.99 -27.83 2.08
CA LEU A 368 -32.00 -28.32 3.04
C LEU A 368 -30.94 -27.24 3.34
N GLY A 369 -30.82 -26.23 2.49
CA GLY A 369 -29.76 -25.23 2.55
C GLY A 369 -28.39 -25.86 2.43
N GLN A 370 -28.25 -26.88 1.59
CA GLN A 370 -27.01 -27.67 1.43
C GLN A 370 -26.70 -27.94 -0.03
N CYS A 371 -25.40 -27.94 -0.36
CA CYS A 371 -24.90 -28.35 -1.66
C CYS A 371 -25.29 -29.80 -1.92
N CYS A 372 -25.83 -30.07 -3.10
CA CYS A 372 -26.35 -31.37 -3.43
C CYS A 372 -25.63 -31.99 -4.63
N GLY A 373 -25.68 -33.32 -4.71
CA GLY A 373 -25.10 -34.08 -5.82
C GLY A 373 -26.07 -34.24 -7.00
N GLY A 374 -25.57 -34.04 -8.22
CA GLY A 374 -26.27 -34.41 -9.46
C GLY A 374 -26.38 -35.92 -9.65
N ALA A 375 -26.91 -36.37 -10.80
CA ALA A 375 -26.98 -37.79 -11.11
C ALA A 375 -25.60 -38.45 -10.99
N GLN A 376 -25.54 -39.65 -10.44
CA GLN A 376 -24.32 -40.42 -10.15
C GLN A 376 -23.38 -39.85 -9.07
N ALA A 377 -23.68 -38.69 -8.48
CA ALA A 377 -22.90 -38.18 -7.36
C ALA A 377 -22.97 -39.14 -6.15
N ALA A 378 -21.88 -39.27 -5.42
CA ALA A 378 -21.88 -40.07 -4.19
C ALA A 378 -22.79 -39.41 -3.14
N CYS A 379 -23.64 -40.21 -2.49
CA CYS A 379 -24.64 -39.72 -1.55
C CYS A 379 -24.75 -40.59 -0.30
N ASP A 380 -25.21 -39.97 0.77
CA ASP A 380 -25.51 -40.57 2.06
C ASP A 380 -26.42 -39.60 2.86
N ALA A 381 -26.52 -39.77 4.18
CA ALA A 381 -27.35 -38.91 5.03
C ALA A 381 -26.82 -37.46 5.13
N GLU A 382 -25.52 -37.24 4.92
CA GLU A 382 -24.84 -35.94 5.00
C GLU A 382 -24.61 -35.35 3.60
N ARG A 383 -24.72 -36.18 2.55
CA ARG A 383 -24.54 -35.82 1.15
C ARG A 383 -25.84 -35.97 0.35
N PRO A 384 -26.71 -34.95 0.35
CA PRO A 384 -28.01 -35.03 -0.29
C PRO A 384 -27.90 -34.98 -1.81
N CYS A 385 -28.85 -35.62 -2.49
CA CYS A 385 -29.01 -35.52 -3.94
C CYS A 385 -29.85 -34.29 -4.32
N CYS A 386 -29.60 -33.75 -5.51
CA CYS A 386 -30.35 -32.62 -6.03
C CYS A 386 -31.77 -33.03 -6.45
N SER A 387 -32.66 -32.03 -6.54
CA SER A 387 -34.09 -32.18 -6.77
C SER A 387 -34.48 -33.30 -7.74
N ASN A 388 -35.41 -34.17 -7.31
CA ASN A 388 -35.92 -35.37 -8.00
C ASN A 388 -34.93 -36.54 -8.14
N LEU A 389 -33.75 -36.44 -7.54
CA LEU A 389 -32.83 -37.57 -7.37
C LEU A 389 -32.92 -38.10 -5.95
N GLU A 390 -32.81 -39.41 -5.82
CA GLU A 390 -32.77 -40.13 -4.55
C GLU A 390 -31.41 -40.78 -4.38
N CYS A 391 -31.02 -41.02 -3.13
CA CYS A 391 -29.83 -41.81 -2.86
C CYS A 391 -30.15 -43.31 -2.97
N GLY A 392 -29.71 -43.95 -4.06
CA GLY A 392 -29.89 -45.38 -4.31
C GLY A 392 -29.12 -46.25 -3.31
N ALA A 393 -29.40 -47.55 -3.26
CA ALA A 393 -28.73 -48.45 -2.31
C ALA A 393 -27.22 -48.58 -2.57
N GLY A 394 -26.78 -48.24 -3.79
CA GLY A 394 -25.38 -48.12 -4.17
C GLY A 394 -24.65 -46.87 -3.65
N GLY A 395 -25.32 -45.99 -2.89
CA GLY A 395 -24.74 -44.74 -2.39
C GLY A 395 -24.47 -43.71 -3.50
N ARG A 396 -25.29 -43.74 -4.57
CA ARG A 396 -25.23 -42.79 -5.67
C ARG A 396 -26.59 -42.16 -5.94
N CYS A 397 -26.58 -40.89 -6.31
CA CYS A 397 -27.77 -40.15 -6.70
C CYS A 397 -28.34 -40.69 -8.01
N CYS A 398 -29.61 -41.06 -8.01
CA CYS A 398 -30.28 -41.70 -9.13
C CYS A 398 -31.71 -41.17 -9.28
N ALA A 399 -32.31 -41.34 -10.45
CA ALA A 399 -33.71 -41.00 -10.70
C ALA A 399 -34.58 -42.25 -10.70
N ARG A 400 -35.76 -42.19 -10.08
CA ARG A 400 -36.84 -43.20 -10.33
C ARG A 400 -37.66 -42.85 -11.56
N ILE A 401 -37.83 -41.57 -11.80
CA ILE A 401 -38.61 -41.02 -12.91
C ILE A 401 -37.80 -39.83 -13.43
N GLY A 402 -37.52 -39.82 -14.72
CA GLY A 402 -36.70 -38.76 -15.31
C GLY A 402 -35.99 -39.21 -16.56
N THR A 403 -35.13 -38.33 -17.07
CA THR A 403 -34.22 -38.62 -18.17
C THR A 403 -32.99 -39.37 -17.66
N CYS A 404 -32.47 -40.26 -18.49
CA CYS A 404 -31.23 -40.99 -18.23
C CYS A 404 -30.44 -41.13 -19.53
N ASP A 405 -29.13 -41.27 -19.42
CA ASP A 405 -28.24 -41.61 -20.53
C ASP A 405 -27.77 -43.07 -20.43
N GLU A 406 -27.66 -43.61 -19.22
CA GLU A 406 -27.29 -45.01 -18.94
C GLU A 406 -28.08 -45.60 -17.77
N ASP A 407 -28.09 -46.93 -17.64
CA ASP A 407 -28.83 -47.63 -16.58
C ASP A 407 -28.38 -47.20 -15.17
N ALA A 408 -27.12 -46.78 -15.01
CA ALA A 408 -26.61 -46.32 -13.74
C ALA A 408 -27.36 -45.09 -13.21
N ASP A 409 -27.87 -44.22 -14.10
CA ASP A 409 -28.65 -43.03 -13.76
C ASP A 409 -29.97 -43.34 -13.06
N CYS A 410 -30.47 -44.56 -13.23
CA CYS A 410 -31.73 -45.02 -12.70
C CYS A 410 -31.53 -45.72 -11.35
N CYS A 411 -32.47 -45.50 -10.44
CA CYS A 411 -32.41 -46.14 -9.13
C CYS A 411 -32.63 -47.66 -9.23
N ASP A 412 -32.20 -48.39 -8.20
CA ASP A 412 -32.33 -49.84 -8.16
C ASP A 412 -33.75 -50.32 -8.53
N GLY A 413 -33.83 -51.20 -9.52
CA GLY A 413 -35.10 -51.71 -10.09
C GLY A 413 -35.64 -50.93 -11.29
N PHE A 414 -34.92 -49.91 -11.75
CA PHE A 414 -35.20 -49.17 -12.97
C PHE A 414 -34.03 -49.27 -13.95
N GLU A 415 -34.33 -49.34 -15.24
CA GLU A 415 -33.37 -49.37 -16.36
C GLU A 415 -33.57 -48.14 -17.25
N CYS A 416 -32.52 -47.74 -17.97
CA CYS A 416 -32.59 -46.62 -18.88
C CYS A 416 -33.08 -47.08 -20.25
N ALA A 417 -34.37 -46.86 -20.55
CA ALA A 417 -34.96 -47.20 -21.82
C ALA A 417 -35.44 -45.95 -22.56
N ALA A 418 -34.95 -45.76 -23.79
CA ALA A 418 -35.30 -44.62 -24.65
C ALA A 418 -35.09 -43.26 -23.95
N GLY A 419 -34.00 -43.15 -23.17
CA GLY A 419 -33.61 -41.93 -22.46
C GLY A 419 -34.46 -41.63 -21.22
N ARG A 420 -35.17 -42.62 -20.68
CA ARG A 420 -36.00 -42.51 -19.48
C ARG A 420 -35.81 -43.68 -18.53
N CYS A 421 -35.82 -43.41 -17.23
CA CYS A 421 -35.84 -44.47 -16.22
C CYS A 421 -37.22 -45.13 -16.19
N VAL A 422 -37.24 -46.44 -16.42
CA VAL A 422 -38.45 -47.27 -16.46
C VAL A 422 -38.22 -48.58 -15.71
N VAL A 423 -39.29 -49.21 -15.25
CA VAL A 423 -39.23 -50.49 -14.53
C VAL A 423 -39.06 -51.63 -15.53
N GLU A 424 -38.28 -52.66 -15.17
CA GLU A 424 -38.12 -53.86 -16.00
C GLU A 424 -39.48 -54.49 -16.41
N PRO A 425 -39.55 -55.18 -17.57
CA PRO A 425 -40.75 -55.87 -18.01
C PRO A 425 -41.33 -56.82 -16.96
N GLY A 426 -42.59 -56.60 -16.58
CA GLY A 426 -43.26 -57.37 -15.53
C GLY A 426 -43.01 -56.88 -14.09
N GLY A 427 -42.28 -55.77 -13.91
CA GLY A 427 -42.12 -55.12 -12.61
C GLY A 427 -43.33 -54.26 -12.20
N PRO A 428 -43.34 -53.76 -10.96
CA PRO A 428 -44.45 -52.97 -10.42
C PRO A 428 -44.52 -51.58 -11.05
N CYS A 429 -45.72 -51.06 -11.28
CA CYS A 429 -45.94 -49.71 -11.81
C CYS A 429 -47.15 -49.03 -11.15
N GLY A 430 -47.12 -47.70 -11.08
CA GLY A 430 -48.26 -46.87 -10.69
C GLY A 430 -49.03 -46.36 -11.90
N ASP A 431 -48.33 -46.05 -12.98
CA ASP A 431 -48.92 -45.62 -14.25
C ASP A 431 -48.11 -46.07 -15.47
N GLY A 432 -48.63 -45.78 -16.68
CA GLY A 432 -48.00 -46.23 -17.93
C GLY A 432 -46.64 -45.58 -18.25
N PHE A 433 -46.28 -44.47 -17.61
CA PHE A 433 -44.99 -43.79 -17.81
C PHE A 433 -43.84 -44.47 -17.09
N ASP A 434 -44.15 -45.32 -16.11
CA ASP A 434 -43.18 -46.19 -15.41
C ASP A 434 -42.71 -47.36 -16.30
N CYS A 435 -43.42 -47.65 -17.39
CA CYS A 435 -43.19 -48.83 -18.19
C CYS A 435 -42.38 -48.56 -19.47
N PRO A 436 -41.46 -49.46 -19.85
CA PRO A 436 -40.74 -49.38 -21.12
C PRO A 436 -41.71 -49.48 -22.29
N ALA A 437 -41.63 -48.55 -23.26
CA ALA A 437 -42.43 -48.66 -24.47
C ALA A 437 -42.12 -49.97 -25.22
N PRO A 438 -43.13 -50.71 -25.71
CA PRO A 438 -44.55 -50.34 -25.83
C PRO A 438 -45.46 -50.86 -24.68
N MET A 439 -44.91 -51.25 -23.52
CA MET A 439 -45.69 -51.73 -22.38
C MET A 439 -46.49 -50.63 -21.70
N THR A 440 -47.60 -51.02 -21.06
CA THR A 440 -48.43 -50.15 -20.22
C THR A 440 -48.60 -50.75 -18.85
N CYS A 441 -49.01 -49.92 -17.88
CA CYS A 441 -49.27 -50.40 -16.53
C CYS A 441 -50.65 -51.04 -16.43
N VAL A 442 -50.69 -52.36 -16.29
CA VAL A 442 -51.93 -53.13 -16.17
C VAL A 442 -51.93 -53.86 -14.83
N ALA A 443 -52.93 -53.57 -14.00
CA ALA A 443 -53.08 -54.13 -12.66
C ALA A 443 -51.81 -53.97 -11.78
N GLY A 444 -51.12 -52.84 -11.92
CA GLY A 444 -49.90 -52.53 -11.17
C GLY A 444 -48.64 -53.23 -11.69
N ARG A 445 -48.67 -53.78 -12.92
CA ARG A 445 -47.52 -54.43 -13.56
C ARG A 445 -47.28 -53.93 -14.98
N CYS A 446 -46.02 -53.70 -15.35
CA CYS A 446 -45.66 -53.35 -16.73
C CYS A 446 -45.79 -54.56 -17.65
N CYS A 447 -46.78 -54.56 -18.54
CA CYS A 447 -47.00 -55.65 -19.48
C CYS A 447 -47.76 -55.18 -20.73
N GLN A 448 -47.88 -56.06 -21.73
CA GLN A 448 -48.59 -55.81 -22.97
C GLN A 448 -49.82 -56.72 -23.10
N ASP A 449 -50.82 -56.21 -23.82
CA ASP A 449 -52.06 -56.92 -24.15
C ASP A 449 -51.84 -58.06 -25.15
N ARG A 450 -52.89 -58.85 -25.38
CA ARG A 450 -52.87 -59.98 -26.32
C ARG A 450 -52.49 -59.58 -27.74
N LEU A 451 -51.85 -60.51 -28.45
CA LEU A 451 -51.40 -60.38 -29.84
C LEU A 451 -50.29 -59.35 -30.08
N THR A 452 -49.67 -58.84 -29.02
CA THR A 452 -48.47 -57.99 -29.10
C THR A 452 -47.21 -58.85 -29.15
N THR A 453 -46.14 -58.32 -29.73
CA THR A 453 -44.87 -59.04 -29.87
C THR A 453 -44.16 -59.18 -28.52
N CYS A 454 -43.71 -60.38 -28.20
CA CYS A 454 -42.98 -60.69 -26.97
C CYS A 454 -41.79 -61.62 -27.23
N THR A 455 -40.82 -61.58 -26.33
CA THR A 455 -39.67 -62.49 -26.24
C THR A 455 -39.66 -63.28 -24.92
N LEU A 456 -40.32 -62.76 -23.87
CA LEU A 456 -40.38 -63.37 -22.54
C LEU A 456 -41.82 -63.38 -22.01
N ASP A 457 -42.16 -64.41 -21.23
CA ASP A 457 -43.48 -64.55 -20.60
C ASP A 457 -43.86 -63.35 -19.71
N VAL A 458 -42.87 -62.71 -19.08
CA VAL A 458 -43.08 -61.58 -18.17
C VAL A 458 -43.61 -60.31 -18.85
N GLN A 459 -43.37 -60.17 -20.16
CA GLN A 459 -43.84 -59.04 -20.97
C GLN A 459 -45.35 -59.08 -21.23
N CYS A 460 -45.99 -60.24 -21.07
CA CYS A 460 -47.40 -60.43 -21.36
C CYS A 460 -48.24 -60.33 -20.10
N CYS A 461 -49.36 -59.60 -20.13
CA CYS A 461 -50.25 -59.51 -18.97
C CYS A 461 -50.89 -60.86 -18.60
N SER A 462 -50.93 -61.81 -19.54
CA SER A 462 -51.33 -63.20 -19.31
C SER A 462 -50.24 -64.09 -18.73
N GLY A 463 -48.99 -63.60 -18.64
CA GLY A 463 -47.83 -64.37 -18.19
C GLY A 463 -47.39 -65.45 -19.17
N ARG A 464 -47.79 -65.37 -20.45
CA ARG A 464 -47.41 -66.34 -21.48
C ARG A 464 -47.10 -65.67 -22.82
N CYS A 465 -45.87 -65.85 -23.28
CA CYS A 465 -45.40 -65.53 -24.61
C CYS A 465 -45.31 -66.82 -25.43
N HIS A 466 -46.09 -66.92 -26.51
CA HIS A 466 -46.08 -68.09 -27.38
C HIS A 466 -45.98 -67.68 -28.84
N LEU A 467 -45.04 -68.27 -29.58
CA LEU A 467 -44.74 -67.91 -30.98
C LEU A 467 -44.47 -66.40 -31.16
N ASN A 468 -43.73 -65.82 -30.21
CA ASN A 468 -43.43 -64.39 -30.13
C ASN A 468 -44.67 -63.48 -30.00
N GLN A 469 -45.79 -63.99 -29.49
CA GLN A 469 -47.02 -63.22 -29.25
C GLN A 469 -47.63 -63.48 -27.86
N CYS A 470 -48.12 -62.41 -27.23
CA CYS A 470 -48.84 -62.50 -25.95
C CYS A 470 -50.22 -63.17 -26.11
N GLN A 471 -50.50 -64.15 -25.23
CA GLN A 471 -51.67 -65.04 -25.34
C GLN A 471 -52.85 -64.68 -24.45
#